data_AF-A0A3B1DJA5-F1
#
_entry.id   AF-A0A3B1DJA5-F1
#
_cell.length_a   1.000
_cell.length_b   1.000
_cell.length_c   1.000
_cell.angle_alpha   90.00
_cell.angle_beta   90.00
_cell.angle_gamma   90.00
#
_symmetry.space_group_name_H-M   'P 1'
#
loop_
_entity.id
_entity.type
_entity.pdbx_description
1 polymer ?
#
loop_
_entity_poly.entity_id
_entity_poly.type
_entity_poly.pdbx_seq_one_letter_code
_entity_poly.pdbx_strand_id
1 'polypeptide(L)'
;MDTLIDVLSDISTLAIVGFATWHLFFFLLLWLWSRRDLKRIASSLDEFTRDLKNRSALDATGHLSDQIDAFLSDVNEVLSDTSRQEERKLLHNRIRILDERRIYLHSMKFETAYNMARTMIEAYPLAGVLGTILAIGAALQGGRGEMTVDVGVIVSHFGEAIWSTFAGLMAAILLMFINSLLETRFGRLAENRDHARKMVARAKTE
;
A
#
# COMPACT_ATOMS: atom_id res chain seq x y z
N MET A 1 -26.34 -4.01 -35.77
CA MET A 1 -26.36 -3.20 -34.54
C MET A 1 -25.62 -4.03 -33.53
N ASP A 2 -24.38 -3.66 -33.21
CA ASP A 2 -23.59 -4.39 -32.23
C ASP A 2 -24.37 -4.42 -30.93
N THR A 3 -24.53 -5.60 -30.35
CA THR A 3 -25.25 -5.71 -29.08
C THR A 3 -24.37 -5.15 -27.98
N LEU A 4 -24.97 -4.66 -26.88
CA LEU A 4 -24.21 -4.16 -25.72
C LEU A 4 -23.19 -5.19 -25.18
N ILE A 5 -23.41 -6.48 -25.45
CA ILE A 5 -22.56 -7.59 -25.01
C ILE A 5 -21.31 -7.68 -25.88
N ASP A 6 -21.40 -7.45 -27.19
CA ASP A 6 -20.25 -7.47 -28.11
C ASP A 6 -19.25 -6.37 -27.74
N VAL A 7 -19.76 -5.15 -27.50
CA VAL A 7 -18.93 -4.00 -27.07
C VAL A 7 -18.29 -4.26 -25.70
N LEU A 8 -19.01 -4.89 -24.77
CA LEU A 8 -18.48 -5.23 -23.45
C LEU A 8 -17.41 -6.34 -23.52
N SER A 9 -17.56 -7.31 -24.41
CA SER A 9 -16.60 -8.39 -24.66
C SER A 9 -15.27 -7.81 -25.14
N ASP A 10 -15.31 -6.99 -26.20
CA ASP A 10 -14.12 -6.40 -26.82
C ASP A 10 -13.35 -5.50 -25.85
N ILE A 11 -14.07 -4.73 -25.03
CA ILE A 11 -13.46 -3.79 -24.09
C ILE A 11 -12.96 -4.49 -22.83
N SER A 12 -13.44 -5.69 -22.49
CA SER A 12 -13.12 -6.37 -21.22
C SER A 12 -11.61 -6.51 -20.98
N THR A 13 -10.88 -7.02 -21.96
CA THR A 13 -9.43 -7.20 -21.88
C THR A 13 -8.70 -5.87 -21.74
N LEU A 14 -9.09 -4.86 -22.52
CA LEU A 14 -8.49 -3.52 -22.45
C LEU A 14 -8.78 -2.83 -21.12
N ALA A 15 -10.00 -2.98 -20.60
CA ALA A 15 -10.39 -2.45 -19.30
C ALA A 15 -9.55 -3.08 -18.18
N ILE A 16 -9.38 -4.40 -18.17
CA ILE A 16 -8.52 -5.12 -17.21
C ILE A 16 -7.10 -4.54 -17.24
N VAL A 17 -6.49 -4.41 -18.42
CA VAL A 17 -5.13 -3.87 -18.56
C VAL A 17 -5.05 -2.40 -18.12
N GLY A 18 -6.05 -1.59 -18.47
CA GLY A 18 -6.14 -0.18 -18.08
C GLY A 18 -6.22 -0.02 -16.56
N PHE A 19 -7.12 -0.76 -15.90
CA PHE A 19 -7.22 -0.78 -14.45
C PHE A 19 -5.94 -1.31 -13.80
N ALA A 20 -5.33 -2.36 -14.33
CA ALA A 20 -4.07 -2.91 -13.81
C ALA A 20 -2.95 -1.86 -13.85
N THR A 21 -2.83 -1.14 -14.96
CA THR A 21 -1.86 -0.05 -15.12
C THR A 21 -2.13 1.08 -14.12
N TRP A 22 -3.40 1.44 -13.93
CA TRP A 22 -3.79 2.41 -12.91
C TRP A 22 -3.45 1.95 -11.49
N HIS A 23 -3.68 0.66 -11.17
CA HIS A 23 -3.29 0.10 -9.87
C HIS A 23 -1.79 0.12 -9.63
N LEU A 24 -0.98 -0.17 -10.66
CA LEU A 24 0.48 -0.05 -10.58
C LEU A 24 0.90 1.40 -10.27
N PHE A 25 0.29 2.36 -10.94
CA PHE A 25 0.52 3.77 -10.66
C PHE A 25 0.09 4.15 -9.24
N PHE A 26 -1.04 3.62 -8.76
CA PHE A 26 -1.50 3.82 -7.38
C PHE A 26 -0.51 3.25 -6.36
N PHE A 27 0.05 2.05 -6.58
CA PHE A 27 1.11 1.49 -5.75
C PHE A 27 2.37 2.36 -5.75
N LEU A 28 2.73 2.96 -6.89
CA LEU A 28 3.84 3.90 -6.97
C LEU A 28 3.57 5.16 -6.13
N LEU A 29 2.35 5.70 -6.16
CA LEU A 29 1.96 6.82 -5.31
C LEU A 29 2.01 6.46 -3.82
N LEU A 30 1.50 5.28 -3.43
CA LEU A 30 1.59 4.79 -2.06
C LEU A 30 3.05 4.61 -1.62
N TRP A 31 3.91 4.08 -2.48
CA TRP A 31 5.33 3.95 -2.19
C TRP A 31 6.02 5.31 -1.98
N LEU A 32 5.74 6.29 -2.83
CA LEU A 32 6.24 7.66 -2.65
C LEU A 32 5.70 8.31 -1.37
N TRP A 33 4.42 8.09 -1.04
CA TRP A 33 3.82 8.58 0.19
C TRP A 33 4.48 7.95 1.42
N SER A 34 4.66 6.63 1.45
CA SER A 34 5.36 5.92 2.52
C SER A 34 6.78 6.44 2.74
N ARG A 35 7.55 6.66 1.66
CA ARG A 35 8.90 7.26 1.76
C ARG A 35 8.88 8.67 2.34
N ARG A 36 7.92 9.51 1.93
CA ARG A 36 7.78 10.87 2.46
C ARG A 36 7.39 10.87 3.93
N ASP A 37 6.46 10.01 4.34
CA ASP A 37 6.02 9.91 5.73
C ASP A 37 7.14 9.38 6.63
N LEU A 38 7.88 8.35 6.19
CA LEU A 38 9.04 7.84 6.94
C LEU A 38 10.11 8.92 7.13
N LYS A 39 10.41 9.70 6.07
CA LYS A 39 11.37 10.81 6.14
C LYS A 39 10.91 11.89 7.12
N ARG A 40 9.61 12.23 7.13
CA ARG A 40 9.04 13.21 8.07
C ARG A 40 9.08 12.72 9.52
N ILE A 41 8.83 11.45 9.75
CA ILE A 41 8.93 10.84 11.09
C ILE A 41 10.38 10.94 11.55
N ALA A 42 11.34 10.44 10.77
CA ALA A 42 12.74 10.48 11.15
C ALA A 42 13.26 11.90 11.38
N SER A 43 12.92 12.87 10.52
CA SER A 43 13.34 14.27 10.73
C SER A 43 12.74 14.87 12.00
N SER A 44 11.49 14.54 12.33
CA SER A 44 10.85 15.03 13.55
C SER A 44 11.47 14.41 14.81
N LEU A 45 11.90 13.15 14.72
CA LEU A 45 12.59 12.46 15.82
C LEU A 45 14.05 12.91 15.97
N ASP A 46 14.74 13.21 14.87
CA ASP A 46 16.09 13.78 14.88
C ASP A 46 16.11 15.19 15.50
N GLU A 47 15.16 16.05 15.12
CA GLU A 47 15.01 17.39 15.71
C GLU A 47 14.76 17.30 17.24
N PHE A 48 14.05 16.27 17.70
CA PHE A 48 13.75 16.05 19.10
C PHE A 48 14.97 15.65 19.93
N THR A 49 15.86 14.83 19.38
CA THR A 49 17.02 14.26 20.09
C THR A 49 18.27 15.10 20.08
N ARG A 50 18.30 16.16 19.27
CA ARG A 50 19.52 16.91 18.98
C ARG A 50 20.27 17.48 20.20
N ASP A 51 19.61 17.60 21.36
CA ASP A 51 20.23 18.09 22.61
C ASP A 51 20.37 17.02 23.71
N LEU A 52 20.11 15.74 23.43
CA LEU A 52 20.40 14.66 24.38
C LEU A 52 21.91 14.38 24.38
N LYS A 53 22.52 14.39 25.57
CA LYS A 53 23.97 14.28 25.76
C LYS A 53 24.57 12.96 25.28
N ASN A 54 23.82 11.86 25.41
CA ASN A 54 24.24 10.51 25.02
C ASN A 54 23.42 10.04 23.82
N ARG A 55 23.69 10.63 22.66
CA ARG A 55 23.07 10.21 21.40
C ARG A 55 23.85 9.02 20.85
N SER A 56 23.18 7.93 20.50
CA SER A 56 23.77 6.93 19.62
C SER A 56 24.08 7.60 18.28
N ALA A 57 25.36 7.74 17.93
CA ALA A 57 25.81 8.48 16.75
C ALA A 57 25.30 7.80 15.47
N LEU A 58 24.10 8.19 15.04
CA LEU A 58 23.46 7.62 13.87
C LEU A 58 24.16 8.12 12.62
N ASP A 59 24.69 7.18 11.85
CA ASP A 59 25.16 7.45 10.50
C ASP A 59 23.97 7.96 9.67
N ALA A 60 24.04 9.19 9.17
CA ALA A 60 22.94 9.85 8.45
C ALA A 60 22.50 9.09 7.19
N THR A 61 23.32 8.13 6.75
CA THR A 61 23.10 7.20 5.64
C THR A 61 22.47 5.86 6.03
N GLY A 62 22.27 5.58 7.32
CA GLY A 62 21.67 4.33 7.81
C GLY A 62 20.19 4.19 7.45
N HIS A 63 19.68 2.96 7.48
CA HIS A 63 18.27 2.68 7.17
C HIS A 63 17.35 3.43 8.16
N LEU A 64 16.38 4.20 7.64
CA LEU A 64 15.53 5.09 8.47
C LEU A 64 14.81 4.37 9.62
N SER A 65 14.49 3.07 9.45
CA SER A 65 13.91 2.28 10.54
C SER A 65 14.87 2.09 11.69
N ASP A 66 16.14 1.82 11.40
CA ASP A 66 17.15 1.50 12.41
C ASP A 66 17.51 2.78 13.19
N GLN A 67 17.42 3.94 12.54
CA GLN A 67 17.49 5.25 13.19
C GLN A 67 16.35 5.47 14.19
N ILE A 68 15.12 5.04 13.84
CA ILE A 68 13.96 5.11 14.74
C ILE A 68 14.14 4.15 15.92
N ASP A 69 14.57 2.92 15.68
CA ASP A 69 14.77 1.92 16.74
C ASP A 69 15.86 2.34 17.74
N ALA A 70 17.00 2.83 17.24
CA ALA A 70 18.06 3.37 18.09
C ALA A 70 17.57 4.55 18.93
N PHE A 71 16.77 5.44 18.33
CA PHE A 71 16.16 6.55 19.05
C PHE A 71 15.21 6.09 20.17
N LEU A 72 14.33 5.13 19.89
CA LEU A 72 13.41 4.59 20.90
C LEU A 72 14.17 3.96 22.07
N SER A 73 15.30 3.31 21.77
CA SER A 73 16.20 2.75 22.78
C SER A 73 16.81 3.84 23.67
N ASP A 74 17.35 4.91 23.08
CA ASP A 74 17.96 6.04 23.81
C ASP A 74 16.94 6.70 24.77
N VAL A 75 15.70 6.90 24.32
CA VAL A 75 14.64 7.46 25.18
C VAL A 75 14.24 6.51 26.30
N ASN A 76 14.10 5.21 25.99
CA ASN A 76 13.76 4.21 27.00
C ASN A 76 14.86 4.10 28.08
N GLU A 77 16.14 4.23 27.71
CA GLU A 77 17.25 4.27 28.67
C GLU A 77 17.09 5.45 29.64
N VAL A 78 16.87 6.67 29.12
CA VAL A 78 16.71 7.89 29.93
C VAL A 78 15.49 7.81 30.86
N LEU A 79 14.38 7.24 30.40
CA LEU A 79 13.18 7.05 31.24
C LEU A 79 13.41 6.01 32.33
N SER A 80 14.11 4.92 32.02
CA SER A 80 14.37 3.81 32.95
C SER A 80 15.36 4.17 34.07
N ASP A 81 16.24 5.15 33.84
CA ASP A 81 17.23 5.59 34.81
C ASP A 81 16.68 6.72 35.71
N THR A 82 16.22 6.35 36.92
CA THR A 82 15.67 7.28 37.91
C THR A 82 16.68 8.30 38.43
N SER A 83 17.98 8.11 38.19
CA SER A 83 19.03 9.03 38.64
C SER A 83 19.15 10.28 37.75
N ARG A 84 18.65 10.23 36.49
CA ARG A 84 18.77 11.31 35.50
C ARG A 84 17.56 12.26 35.48
N GLN A 85 17.22 12.80 36.65
CA GLN A 85 16.02 13.64 36.84
C GLN A 85 15.95 14.88 35.94
N GLU A 86 17.09 15.52 35.64
CA GLU A 86 17.14 16.70 34.77
C GLU A 86 16.90 16.34 33.29
N GLU A 87 17.45 15.21 32.81
CA GLU A 87 17.19 14.72 31.45
C GLU A 87 15.74 14.28 31.29
N ARG A 88 15.15 13.64 32.31
CA ARG A 88 13.73 13.26 32.33
C ARG A 88 12.79 14.47 32.23
N LYS A 89 13.04 15.55 32.97
CA LYS A 89 12.24 16.79 32.88
C LYS A 89 12.32 17.41 31.48
N LEU A 90 13.52 17.45 30.91
CA LEU A 90 13.76 17.99 29.57
C LEU A 90 13.04 17.16 28.51
N LEU A 91 13.10 15.83 28.63
CA LEU A 91 12.39 14.88 27.79
C LEU A 91 10.86 15.07 27.90
N HIS A 92 10.33 15.13 29.12
CA HIS A 92 8.90 15.28 29.39
C HIS A 92 8.32 16.57 28.80
N ASN A 93 9.04 17.69 28.91
CA ASN A 93 8.61 18.96 28.32
C ASN A 93 8.59 18.90 26.77
N ARG A 94 9.54 18.19 26.15
CA ARG A 94 9.54 17.99 24.70
C ARG A 94 8.46 17.01 24.24
N ILE A 95 8.17 15.96 25.00
CA ILE A 95 7.06 15.03 24.73
C ILE A 95 5.73 15.77 24.71
N ARG A 96 5.54 16.75 25.60
CA ARG A 96 4.37 17.62 25.61
C ARG A 96 4.24 18.42 24.31
N ILE A 97 5.33 18.99 23.80
CA ILE A 97 5.36 19.69 22.51
C ILE A 97 5.09 18.73 21.33
N LEU A 98 5.55 17.48 21.43
CA LEU A 98 5.31 16.46 20.40
C LEU A 98 3.84 16.00 20.36
N ASP A 99 3.18 15.93 21.52
CA ASP A 99 1.75 15.64 21.66
C ASP A 99 0.88 16.69 20.93
N GLU A 100 1.34 17.95 20.85
CA GLU A 100 0.68 19.02 20.11
C GLU A 100 0.82 18.88 18.57
N ARG A 101 1.89 18.23 18.08
CA ARG A 101 2.11 17.97 16.64
C ARG A 101 1.48 16.65 16.14
N ARG A 102 0.56 16.05 16.91
CA ARG A 102 -0.10 14.73 16.72
C ARG A 102 -0.63 14.36 15.33
N ILE A 103 -0.73 15.29 14.40
CA ILE A 103 -1.25 15.10 13.04
C ILE A 103 -0.48 13.99 12.30
N TYR A 104 0.80 13.77 12.61
CA TYR A 104 1.65 12.78 11.92
C TYR A 104 1.51 11.33 12.41
N LEU A 105 0.95 11.10 13.60
CA LEU A 105 0.85 9.76 14.22
C LEU A 105 -0.45 9.02 13.86
N HIS A 106 -1.45 9.71 13.31
CA HIS A 106 -2.82 9.20 13.12
C HIS A 106 -3.21 8.96 11.65
N SER A 107 -2.26 8.70 10.75
CA SER A 107 -2.61 8.41 9.35
C SER A 107 -3.15 6.98 9.19
N MET A 108 -4.40 6.79 9.62
CA MET A 108 -5.25 5.65 9.21
C MET A 108 -5.47 5.67 7.69
N LYS A 109 -5.35 6.85 7.06
CA LYS A 109 -5.57 7.03 5.62
C LYS A 109 -4.62 6.19 4.78
N PHE A 110 -3.35 6.06 5.20
CA PHE A 110 -2.38 5.22 4.49
C PHE A 110 -2.75 3.74 4.60
N GLU A 111 -3.06 3.27 5.82
CA GLU A 111 -3.46 1.89 6.07
C GLU A 111 -4.74 1.52 5.33
N THR A 112 -5.77 2.37 5.37
CA THR A 112 -7.01 2.17 4.63
C THR A 112 -6.77 2.11 3.12
N ALA A 113 -5.98 3.04 2.57
CA ALA A 113 -5.68 3.07 1.14
C ALA A 113 -4.89 1.85 0.68
N TYR A 114 -3.90 1.41 1.47
CA TYR A 114 -3.11 0.22 1.18
C TYR A 114 -3.96 -1.06 1.28
N ASN A 115 -4.75 -1.22 2.35
CA ASN A 115 -5.61 -2.38 2.53
C ASN A 115 -6.66 -2.48 1.40
N MET A 116 -7.23 -1.34 0.99
CA MET A 116 -8.15 -1.31 -0.14
C MET A 116 -7.47 -1.74 -1.45
N ALA A 117 -6.28 -1.21 -1.76
CA ALA A 117 -5.53 -1.60 -2.95
C ALA A 117 -5.17 -3.09 -2.95
N ARG A 118 -4.76 -3.64 -1.79
CA ARG A 118 -4.46 -5.06 -1.63
C ARG A 118 -5.68 -5.93 -1.97
N THR A 119 -6.83 -5.64 -1.36
CA THR A 119 -8.07 -6.40 -1.62
C THR A 119 -8.51 -6.30 -3.08
N MET A 120 -8.31 -5.15 -3.74
CA MET A 120 -8.67 -5.00 -5.15
C MET A 120 -7.85 -5.85 -6.12
N ILE A 121 -6.72 -6.41 -5.71
CA ILE A 121 -5.97 -7.37 -6.53
C ILE A 121 -6.81 -8.63 -6.81
N GLU A 122 -7.64 -9.04 -5.86
CA GLU A 122 -8.52 -10.22 -5.97
C GLU A 122 -9.63 -10.03 -7.02
N ALA A 123 -9.92 -8.78 -7.41
CA ALA A 123 -10.93 -8.49 -8.43
C ALA A 123 -10.46 -8.84 -9.85
N TYR A 124 -9.15 -8.89 -10.12
CA TYR A 124 -8.64 -9.11 -11.49
C TYR A 124 -8.89 -10.51 -12.05
N PRO A 125 -8.65 -11.61 -11.29
CA PRO A 125 -9.03 -12.95 -11.76
C PRO A 125 -10.54 -13.05 -12.00
N LEU A 126 -11.35 -12.45 -11.11
CA LEU A 126 -12.80 -12.41 -11.25
C LEU A 126 -13.24 -11.64 -12.51
N ALA A 127 -12.61 -10.50 -12.79
CA ALA A 127 -12.85 -9.74 -14.02
C ALA A 127 -12.50 -10.55 -15.27
N GLY A 128 -11.40 -11.32 -15.26
CA GLY A 128 -11.01 -12.21 -16.36
C GLY A 128 -12.06 -13.30 -16.64
N VAL A 129 -12.57 -13.94 -15.57
CA VAL A 129 -13.67 -14.91 -15.65
C VAL A 129 -14.95 -14.26 -16.18
N LEU A 130 -15.28 -13.05 -15.71
CA LEU A 130 -16.44 -12.31 -16.21
C LEU A 130 -16.32 -11.99 -17.71
N GLY A 131 -15.17 -11.53 -18.19
CA GLY A 131 -14.96 -11.29 -19.62
C GLY A 131 -15.08 -12.56 -20.46
N THR A 132 -14.66 -13.71 -19.94
CA THR A 132 -14.88 -15.01 -20.58
C THR A 132 -16.36 -15.35 -20.71
N ILE A 133 -17.14 -15.14 -19.64
CA ILE A 133 -18.59 -15.37 -19.64
C ILE A 133 -19.27 -14.44 -20.65
N LEU A 134 -18.85 -13.18 -20.75
CA LEU A 134 -19.38 -12.21 -21.70
C LEU A 134 -19.08 -12.61 -23.15
N ALA A 135 -17.85 -12.98 -23.46
CA ALA A 135 -17.43 -13.39 -24.81
C ALA A 135 -18.15 -14.68 -25.27
N ILE A 136 -18.27 -15.68 -24.39
CA ILE A 136 -19.06 -16.88 -24.69
C ILE A 136 -20.54 -16.52 -24.86
N GLY A 137 -21.07 -15.63 -24.02
CA GLY A 137 -22.43 -15.13 -24.12
C GLY A 137 -22.72 -14.44 -25.46
N ALA A 138 -21.78 -13.62 -25.95
CA ALA A 138 -21.83 -12.97 -27.27
C ALA A 138 -21.86 -14.01 -28.39
N ALA A 139 -20.92 -14.96 -28.36
CA ALA A 139 -20.81 -16.03 -29.36
C ALA A 139 -22.11 -16.85 -29.49
N LEU A 140 -22.75 -17.17 -28.36
CA LEU A 140 -24.00 -17.95 -28.33
C LEU A 140 -25.22 -17.14 -28.77
N GLN A 141 -25.20 -15.81 -28.65
CA GLN A 141 -26.28 -14.94 -29.12
C GLN A 141 -26.18 -14.65 -30.63
N GLY A 142 -24.97 -14.45 -31.16
CA GLY A 142 -24.74 -14.25 -32.60
C GLY A 142 -25.25 -15.42 -33.46
N GLY A 143 -25.31 -16.63 -32.90
CA GLY A 143 -25.87 -17.81 -33.57
C GLY A 143 -27.40 -17.95 -33.52
N ARG A 144 -28.12 -17.11 -32.76
CA ARG A 144 -29.58 -17.19 -32.61
C ARG A 144 -30.27 -16.23 -33.59
N GLY A 145 -30.29 -16.57 -34.88
CA GLY A 145 -31.06 -15.83 -35.88
C GLY A 145 -30.65 -16.05 -37.33
N GLU A 146 -29.42 -16.53 -37.56
CA GLU A 146 -28.90 -16.79 -38.91
C GLU A 146 -28.88 -18.30 -39.23
N MET A 147 -29.27 -18.66 -40.45
CA MET A 147 -29.31 -20.06 -40.92
C MET A 147 -27.92 -20.69 -41.07
N THR A 148 -26.86 -19.89 -41.07
CA THR A 148 -25.46 -20.31 -41.17
C THR A 148 -24.63 -19.48 -40.21
N VAL A 149 -24.30 -20.03 -39.04
CA VAL A 149 -23.37 -19.40 -38.11
C VAL A 149 -21.96 -19.58 -38.66
N ASP A 150 -21.26 -18.48 -38.93
CA ASP A 150 -19.86 -18.54 -39.34
C ASP A 150 -19.00 -19.03 -38.16
N VAL A 151 -18.31 -20.14 -38.37
CA VAL A 151 -17.36 -20.71 -37.41
C VAL A 151 -16.26 -19.69 -37.07
N GLY A 152 -15.90 -18.80 -38.01
CA GLY A 152 -14.94 -17.72 -37.78
C GLY A 152 -15.32 -16.79 -36.63
N VAL A 153 -16.60 -16.42 -36.53
CA VAL A 153 -17.13 -15.51 -35.47
C VAL A 153 -17.14 -16.20 -34.11
N ILE A 154 -17.47 -17.49 -34.07
CA ILE A 154 -17.39 -18.27 -32.82
C ILE A 154 -15.95 -18.33 -32.33
N VAL A 155 -15.00 -18.61 -33.24
CA VAL A 155 -13.58 -18.73 -32.89
C VAL A 155 -12.98 -17.40 -32.42
N SER A 156 -13.38 -16.25 -32.98
CA SER A 156 -12.88 -14.94 -32.52
C SER A 156 -13.28 -14.65 -31.08
N HIS A 157 -14.55 -14.91 -30.70
CA HIS A 157 -15.00 -14.73 -29.32
C HIS A 157 -14.36 -15.71 -28.33
N PHE A 158 -14.08 -16.95 -28.75
CA PHE A 158 -13.27 -17.85 -27.93
C PHE A 158 -11.84 -17.31 -27.71
N GLY A 159 -11.27 -16.65 -28.72
CA GLY A 159 -10.01 -15.92 -28.59
C GLY A 159 -10.09 -14.79 -27.56
N GLU A 160 -11.12 -13.94 -27.63
CA GLU A 160 -11.37 -12.86 -26.67
C GLU A 160 -11.51 -13.37 -25.24
N ALA A 161 -12.26 -14.46 -25.04
CA ALA A 161 -12.40 -15.11 -23.74
C ALA A 161 -11.05 -15.51 -23.13
N ILE A 162 -10.19 -16.17 -23.93
CA ILE A 162 -8.87 -16.60 -23.49
C ILE A 162 -8.01 -15.39 -23.12
N TRP A 163 -8.01 -14.34 -23.95
CA TRP A 163 -7.23 -13.13 -23.70
C TRP A 163 -7.69 -12.37 -22.44
N SER A 164 -9.00 -12.31 -22.19
CA SER A 164 -9.55 -11.71 -20.98
C SER A 164 -9.09 -12.45 -19.71
N THR A 165 -9.18 -13.79 -19.72
CA THR A 165 -8.70 -14.61 -18.58
C THR A 165 -7.21 -14.44 -18.36
N PHE A 166 -6.42 -14.50 -19.44
CA PHE A 166 -4.99 -14.33 -19.38
C PHE A 166 -4.61 -12.96 -18.80
N ALA A 167 -5.25 -11.89 -19.28
CA ALA A 167 -5.02 -10.54 -18.78
C ALA A 167 -5.38 -10.41 -17.28
N GLY A 168 -6.51 -10.97 -16.85
CA GLY A 168 -6.94 -10.94 -15.45
C GLY A 168 -5.96 -11.66 -14.52
N LEU A 169 -5.53 -12.87 -14.90
CA LEU A 169 -4.54 -13.63 -14.12
C LEU A 169 -3.17 -12.96 -14.11
N MET A 170 -2.70 -12.50 -15.27
CA MET A 170 -1.39 -11.84 -15.38
C MET A 170 -1.35 -10.55 -14.54
N ALA A 171 -2.40 -9.72 -14.61
CA ALA A 171 -2.52 -8.52 -13.80
C ALA A 171 -2.49 -8.86 -12.30
N ALA A 172 -3.25 -9.86 -11.86
CA ALA A 172 -3.27 -10.29 -10.47
C ALA A 172 -1.89 -10.77 -10.00
N ILE A 173 -1.20 -11.61 -10.78
CA ILE A 173 0.14 -12.12 -10.46
C ILE A 173 1.14 -10.97 -10.32
N LEU A 174 1.17 -10.06 -11.29
CA LEU A 174 2.08 -8.90 -11.25
C LEU A 174 1.81 -7.99 -10.05
N LEU A 175 0.53 -7.70 -9.78
CA LEU A 175 0.15 -6.86 -8.66
C LEU A 175 0.42 -7.54 -7.30
N MET A 176 0.18 -8.85 -7.16
CA MET A 176 0.54 -9.61 -5.97
C MET A 176 2.04 -9.59 -5.72
N PHE A 177 2.85 -9.77 -6.78
CA PHE A 177 4.29 -9.69 -6.68
C PHE A 177 4.75 -8.32 -6.19
N ILE A 178 4.26 -7.23 -6.78
CA ILE A 178 4.60 -5.87 -6.35
C ILE A 178 4.11 -5.59 -4.93
N ASN A 179 2.90 -6.01 -4.59
CA ASN A 179 2.35 -5.88 -3.25
C ASN A 179 3.26 -6.56 -2.22
N SER A 180 3.77 -7.76 -2.50
CA SER A 180 4.68 -8.47 -1.58
C SER A 180 5.98 -7.71 -1.30
N LEU A 181 6.53 -7.00 -2.30
CA LEU A 181 7.72 -6.16 -2.13
C LEU A 181 7.44 -4.91 -1.28
N LEU A 182 6.21 -4.37 -1.38
CA LEU A 182 5.79 -3.17 -0.64
C LEU A 182 5.33 -3.51 0.78
N GLU A 183 4.71 -4.67 0.99
CA GLU A 183 4.15 -5.12 2.27
C GLU A 183 5.21 -5.12 3.37
N THR A 184 6.39 -5.67 3.10
CA THR A 184 7.49 -5.68 4.08
C THR A 184 7.90 -4.26 4.49
N ARG A 185 7.91 -3.31 3.54
CA ARG A 185 8.31 -1.92 3.81
C ARG A 185 7.25 -1.16 4.57
N PHE A 186 5.98 -1.37 4.23
CA PHE A 186 4.85 -0.71 4.88
C PHE A 186 4.60 -1.27 6.27
N GLY A 187 4.79 -2.58 6.47
CA GLY A 187 4.77 -3.22 7.79
C GLY A 187 5.78 -2.58 8.75
N ARG A 188 7.03 -2.43 8.32
CA ARG A 188 8.06 -1.75 9.14
C ARG A 188 7.69 -0.29 9.47
N LEU A 189 7.08 0.45 8.54
CA LEU A 189 6.60 1.81 8.82
C LEU A 189 5.50 1.81 9.88
N ALA A 190 4.55 0.87 9.82
CA ALA A 190 3.47 0.77 10.80
C ALA A 190 3.99 0.40 12.20
N GLU A 191 4.91 -0.57 12.29
CA GLU A 191 5.57 -0.97 13.54
C GLU A 191 6.31 0.21 14.18
N ASN A 192 7.11 0.95 13.40
CA ASN A 192 7.83 2.12 13.89
C ASN A 192 6.89 3.21 14.44
N ARG A 193 5.73 3.40 13.81
CA ARG A 193 4.72 4.36 14.29
C ARG A 193 4.06 3.92 15.58
N ASP A 194 3.75 2.62 15.71
CA ASP A 194 3.17 2.06 16.94
C ASP A 194 4.17 2.13 18.11
N HIS A 195 5.44 1.79 17.87
CA HIS A 195 6.49 1.89 18.88
C HIS A 195 6.71 3.33 19.34
N ALA A 196 6.80 4.28 18.41
CA ALA A 196 6.89 5.71 18.74
C ALA A 196 5.70 6.19 19.56
N ARG A 197 4.47 5.76 19.20
CA ARG A 197 3.26 6.10 19.94
C ARG A 197 3.28 5.55 21.37
N LYS A 198 3.67 4.29 21.56
CA LYS A 198 3.77 3.64 22.88
C LYS A 198 4.78 4.33 23.77
N MET A 199 5.95 4.68 23.23
CA MET A 199 6.97 5.41 23.96
C MET A 199 6.48 6.80 24.39
N VAL A 200 5.88 7.58 23.48
CA VAL A 200 5.29 8.89 23.81
C VAL A 200 4.23 8.77 24.91
N ALA A 201 3.38 7.74 24.84
CA ALA A 201 2.36 7.49 25.85
C ALA A 201 2.98 7.18 27.23
N ARG A 202 3.99 6.30 27.28
CA ARG A 202 4.70 5.94 28.50
C ARG A 202 5.38 7.15 29.13
N ALA A 203 6.08 7.93 28.31
CA ALA A 203 6.85 9.07 28.77
C ALA A 203 5.98 10.26 29.23
N LYS A 204 4.67 10.24 28.93
CA LYS A 204 3.67 11.16 29.47
C LYS A 204 3.14 10.72 30.85
N THR A 205 3.18 9.42 31.15
CA THR A 205 2.68 8.85 32.41
C THR A 205 3.72 8.88 33.52
N GLU A 206 5.01 8.76 33.17
CA GLU A 206 6.18 8.83 34.08
C GLU A 206 6.76 10.25 34.23
#